data_AF-A0A6M5F6E0-F1
#
_entry.id   AF-A0A6M5F6E0-F1
#
_cell.length_a   1.000
_cell.length_b   1.000
_cell.length_c   1.000
_cell.angle_alpha   90.00
_cell.angle_beta   90.00
_cell.angle_gamma   90.00
#
_symmetry.space_group_name_H-M   'P 1'
#
loop_
_entity.id
_entity.type
_entity.pdbx_description
1 polymer ?
#
loop_
_entity_poly.entity_id
_entity_poly.type
_entity_poly.pdbx_seq_one_letter_code
_entity_poly.pdbx_strand_id
1 'polypeptide(L)'
;MPGKIYYIAAAIVIVGLPFVVMDVASAAPAGVGNVENFIRSIIQVIAGLAGLVATGFFVAGGFTYITSSGNPEQLDRAKRTITWSAIGLAIVIAAFVLANIVTTLARQSFGG
;
A
#
# COMPACT_ATOMS: atom_id res chain seq x y z
N MET A 1 16.32 -2.56 21.54
CA MET A 1 15.85 -3.96 21.33
C MET A 1 15.03 -4.03 20.04
N PRO A 2 15.65 -4.26 18.86
CA PRO A 2 15.00 -4.13 17.54
C PRO A 2 14.09 -5.30 17.13
N GLY A 3 14.10 -6.42 17.87
CA GLY A 3 13.38 -7.64 17.48
C GLY A 3 11.85 -7.53 17.51
N LYS A 4 11.26 -6.70 18.38
CA LYS A 4 9.80 -6.66 18.59
C LYS A 4 9.01 -6.00 17.45
N ILE A 5 9.62 -5.12 16.67
CA ILE A 5 8.92 -4.33 15.65
C ILE A 5 8.59 -5.17 14.39
N TYR A 6 9.47 -6.13 14.08
CA TYR A 6 9.26 -7.08 12.99
C TYR A 6 8.03 -7.97 13.25
N TYR A 7 7.76 -8.32 14.51
CA TYR A 7 6.56 -9.10 14.86
C TYR A 7 5.27 -8.33 14.64
N ILE A 8 5.25 -7.01 14.90
CA ILE A 8 4.05 -6.18 14.71
C ILE A 8 3.81 -5.94 13.23
N ALA A 9 4.87 -5.63 12.46
CA ALA A 9 4.78 -5.52 11.01
C ALA A 9 4.36 -6.86 10.37
N ALA A 10 4.94 -7.98 10.81
CA ALA A 10 4.57 -9.32 10.36
C ALA A 10 3.12 -9.67 10.74
N ALA A 11 2.65 -9.32 11.94
CA ALA A 11 1.28 -9.57 12.36
C ALA A 11 0.26 -8.78 11.52
N ILE A 12 0.54 -7.49 11.24
CA ILE A 12 -0.31 -6.69 10.36
C ILE A 12 -0.34 -7.31 8.96
N VAL A 13 0.82 -7.69 8.42
CA VAL A 13 0.93 -8.35 7.10
C VAL A 13 0.17 -9.67 7.06
N ILE A 14 0.30 -10.52 8.07
CA ILE A 14 -0.36 -11.84 8.14
C ILE A 14 -1.89 -11.71 8.29
N VAL A 15 -2.39 -10.71 9.02
CA VAL A 15 -3.84 -10.46 9.18
C VAL A 15 -4.43 -9.76 7.95
N GLY A 16 -3.66 -8.89 7.31
CA GLY A 16 -4.06 -8.17 6.10
C GLY A 16 -4.01 -8.99 4.82
N LEU A 17 -3.03 -9.89 4.72
CA LEU A 17 -2.85 -10.82 3.61
C LEU A 17 -4.14 -11.55 3.23
N PRO A 18 -4.85 -12.27 4.13
CA PRO A 18 -6.07 -12.99 3.77
C PRO A 18 -7.17 -12.07 3.24
N PHE A 19 -7.31 -10.85 3.77
CA PHE A 19 -8.29 -9.87 3.27
C PHE A 19 -7.99 -9.41 1.82
N VAL A 20 -6.71 -9.34 1.46
CA VAL A 20 -6.28 -8.91 0.13
C VAL A 20 -6.30 -10.07 -0.88
N VAL A 21 -5.96 -11.31 -0.48
CA VAL A 21 -6.01 -12.47 -1.40
C VAL A 21 -7.41 -13.04 -1.65
N MET A 22 -8.39 -12.82 -0.74
CA MET A 22 -9.77 -13.31 -0.94
C MET A 22 -10.51 -12.63 -2.10
N ASP A 23 -10.16 -11.39 -2.47
CA ASP A 23 -10.72 -10.67 -3.62
C ASP A 23 -10.27 -11.31 -4.97
N VAL A 24 -9.03 -11.79 -5.02
CA VAL A 24 -8.39 -12.36 -6.23
C VAL A 24 -8.85 -13.77 -6.56
N ALA A 25 -9.19 -14.55 -5.53
CA ALA A 25 -9.56 -15.96 -5.69
C ALA A 25 -10.86 -16.17 -6.48
N SER A 26 -11.67 -15.11 -6.67
CA SER A 26 -12.94 -15.17 -7.42
C SER A 26 -12.82 -14.75 -8.90
N ALA A 27 -11.63 -14.52 -9.43
CA ALA A 27 -11.44 -14.05 -10.81
C ALA A 27 -10.91 -15.14 -11.79
N ALA A 28 -11.79 -15.98 -12.35
CA ALA A 28 -11.62 -16.66 -13.66
C ALA A 28 -12.99 -17.14 -14.20
N PRO A 29 -13.34 -17.09 -15.53
CA PRO A 29 -12.50 -17.44 -16.70
C PRO A 29 -12.63 -16.57 -17.99
N ALA A 30 -11.74 -16.85 -18.97
CA ALA A 30 -11.24 -16.17 -20.22
C ALA A 30 -12.11 -15.23 -21.11
N GLY A 31 -11.53 -14.07 -21.51
CA GLY A 31 -12.01 -13.10 -22.53
C GLY A 31 -11.14 -11.81 -22.56
N VAL A 32 -11.15 -10.94 -23.59
CA VAL A 32 -10.30 -9.71 -23.63
C VAL A 32 -10.64 -8.71 -22.50
N GLY A 33 -11.90 -8.70 -22.03
CA GLY A 33 -12.28 -8.03 -20.78
C GLY A 33 -11.56 -8.59 -19.54
N ASN A 34 -11.04 -9.81 -19.60
CA ASN A 34 -10.27 -10.40 -18.51
C ASN A 34 -8.85 -9.91 -18.42
N VAL A 35 -8.21 -9.44 -19.49
CA VAL A 35 -6.86 -8.91 -19.35
C VAL A 35 -6.94 -7.60 -18.56
N GLU A 36 -7.92 -6.74 -18.86
CA GLU A 36 -8.17 -5.53 -18.06
C GLU A 36 -8.58 -5.89 -16.63
N ASN A 37 -9.51 -6.83 -16.42
CA ASN A 37 -9.95 -7.22 -15.08
C ASN A 37 -8.85 -7.91 -14.26
N PHE A 38 -8.03 -8.75 -14.90
CA PHE A 38 -6.90 -9.42 -14.26
C PHE A 38 -5.82 -8.41 -13.85
N ILE A 39 -5.49 -7.46 -14.72
CA ILE A 39 -4.56 -6.37 -14.40
C ILE A 39 -5.14 -5.49 -13.29
N ARG A 40 -6.43 -5.12 -13.34
CA ARG A 40 -7.09 -4.36 -12.25
C ARG A 40 -7.04 -5.11 -10.92
N SER A 41 -7.33 -6.40 -10.92
CA SER A 41 -7.28 -7.24 -9.72
C SER A 41 -5.87 -7.29 -9.13
N ILE A 42 -4.84 -7.50 -9.96
CA ILE A 42 -3.43 -7.44 -9.52
C ILE A 42 -3.08 -6.08 -8.93
N ILE A 43 -3.48 -4.98 -9.59
CA ILE A 43 -3.21 -3.62 -9.11
C ILE A 43 -3.91 -3.38 -7.77
N GLN A 44 -5.17 -3.80 -7.61
CA GLN A 44 -5.90 -3.66 -6.35
C GLN A 44 -5.23 -4.43 -5.21
N VAL A 45 -4.74 -5.63 -5.48
CA VAL A 45 -3.99 -6.46 -4.52
C VAL A 45 -2.70 -5.76 -4.09
N ILE A 46 -1.90 -5.33 -5.05
CA ILE A 46 -0.62 -4.67 -4.77
C ILE A 46 -0.87 -3.36 -4.03
N ALA A 47 -1.86 -2.56 -4.43
CA ALA A 47 -2.22 -1.32 -3.78
C ALA A 47 -2.73 -1.56 -2.34
N GLY A 48 -3.55 -2.59 -2.12
CA GLY A 48 -4.04 -2.99 -0.81
C GLY A 48 -2.90 -3.42 0.12
N LEU A 49 -2.00 -4.27 -0.36
CA LEU A 49 -0.80 -4.68 0.39
C LEU A 49 0.13 -3.50 0.68
N ALA A 50 0.34 -2.61 -0.30
CA ALA A 50 1.17 -1.42 -0.12
C ALA A 50 0.57 -0.47 0.93
N GLY A 51 -0.75 -0.25 0.90
CA GLY A 51 -1.45 0.52 1.91
C GLY A 51 -1.30 -0.07 3.31
N LEU A 52 -1.50 -1.39 3.43
CA LEU A 52 -1.38 -2.11 4.70
C LEU A 52 0.04 -2.05 5.29
N VAL A 53 1.05 -2.27 4.45
CA VAL A 53 2.46 -2.14 4.83
C VAL A 53 2.78 -0.70 5.23
N ALA A 54 2.35 0.28 4.45
CA ALA A 54 2.56 1.70 4.75
C ALA A 54 1.95 2.09 6.10
N THR A 55 0.72 1.66 6.40
CA THR A 55 0.07 1.86 7.70
C THR A 55 0.87 1.21 8.83
N GLY A 56 1.39 -0.02 8.65
CA GLY A 56 2.23 -0.69 9.63
C GLY A 56 3.51 0.09 9.95
N PHE A 57 4.20 0.61 8.93
CA PHE A 57 5.36 1.49 9.10
C PHE A 57 5.01 2.83 9.74
N PHE A 58 3.84 3.40 9.41
CA PHE A 58 3.34 4.62 10.03
C PHE A 58 3.14 4.46 11.54
N VAL A 59 2.50 3.36 11.95
CA VAL A 59 2.26 3.04 13.35
C VAL A 59 3.58 2.78 14.08
N ALA A 60 4.49 2.00 13.49
CA ALA A 60 5.80 1.72 14.07
C ALA A 60 6.66 2.99 14.23
N GLY A 61 6.67 3.84 13.21
CA GLY A 61 7.33 5.15 13.23
C GLY A 61 6.71 6.09 14.27
N GLY A 62 5.39 6.12 14.36
CA GLY A 62 4.65 6.93 15.35
C GLY A 62 4.92 6.49 16.79
N PHE A 63 4.88 5.18 17.08
CA PHE A 63 5.28 4.67 18.39
C PHE A 63 6.72 5.01 18.72
N THR A 64 7.65 4.82 17.77
CA THR A 64 9.06 5.16 17.99
C THR A 64 9.24 6.65 18.26
N TYR A 65 8.50 7.51 17.55
CA TYR A 65 8.52 8.96 17.74
C TYR A 65 8.08 9.34 19.16
N ILE A 66 6.95 8.80 19.65
CA ILE A 66 6.42 9.07 20.99
C ILE A 66 7.36 8.53 22.07
N THR A 67 7.93 7.33 21.88
CA THR A 67 8.77 6.66 22.89
C THR A 67 10.23 7.12 22.87
N SER A 68 10.62 8.04 21.98
CA SER A 68 12.03 8.46 21.83
C SER A 68 12.54 9.32 22.99
N SER A 69 11.68 9.86 23.85
CA SER A 69 12.00 10.55 25.12
C SER A 69 13.19 11.53 25.08
N GLY A 70 13.43 12.20 23.94
CA GLY A 70 14.52 13.16 23.76
C GLY A 70 15.83 12.60 23.20
N ASN A 71 15.93 11.31 22.86
CA ASN A 71 17.06 10.78 22.10
C ASN A 71 16.97 11.27 20.63
N PRO A 72 17.90 12.12 20.16
CA PRO A 72 17.83 12.69 18.82
C PRO A 72 17.96 11.63 17.73
N GLU A 73 18.73 10.56 17.95
CA GLU A 73 18.92 9.52 16.94
C GLU A 73 17.64 8.71 16.69
N GLN A 74 16.91 8.38 17.75
CA GLN A 74 15.64 7.65 17.62
C GLN A 74 14.54 8.52 17.03
N LEU A 75 14.52 9.81 17.38
CA LEU A 75 13.58 10.77 16.81
C LEU A 75 13.78 10.91 15.30
N ASP A 76 15.03 11.00 14.85
CA ASP A 76 15.36 11.16 13.44
C ASP A 76 15.06 9.89 12.63
N ARG A 77 15.34 8.70 13.19
CA ARG A 77 14.92 7.43 12.60
C ARG A 77 13.40 7.30 12.49
N ALA A 78 12.66 7.70 13.52
CA ALA A 78 11.20 7.66 13.52
C ALA A 78 10.62 8.58 12.44
N LYS A 79 11.08 9.84 12.36
CA LYS A 79 10.69 10.79 11.32
C LYS A 79 10.99 10.24 9.93
N ARG A 80 12.20 9.72 9.72
CA ARG A 80 12.61 9.16 8.43
C ARG A 80 11.68 8.00 8.03
N THR A 81 11.38 7.10 8.97
CA THR A 81 10.47 5.97 8.75
C THR A 81 9.08 6.47 8.32
N ILE A 82 8.49 7.40 9.08
CA ILE A 82 7.18 7.99 8.76
C ILE A 82 7.18 8.62 7.38
N THR A 83 8.18 9.45 7.06
CA THR A 83 8.31 10.12 5.76
C THR A 83 8.39 9.13 4.61
N TRP A 84 9.21 8.08 4.71
CA TRP A 84 9.29 7.07 3.65
C TRP A 84 7.98 6.29 3.47
N SER A 85 7.31 5.93 4.57
CA SER A 85 5.99 5.29 4.47
C SER A 85 4.92 6.23 3.88
N ALA A 86 4.96 7.52 4.20
CA ALA A 86 4.06 8.53 3.63
C ALA A 86 4.29 8.69 2.11
N ILE A 87 5.55 8.77 1.68
CA ILE A 87 5.91 8.89 0.26
C ILE A 87 5.47 7.63 -0.51
N GLY A 88 5.73 6.43 0.04
CA GLY A 88 5.29 5.18 -0.58
C GLY A 88 3.77 5.13 -0.78
N LEU A 89 2.99 5.52 0.24
CA LEU A 89 1.54 5.60 0.15
C LEU A 89 1.08 6.65 -0.87
N ALA A 90 1.70 7.84 -0.87
CA ALA A 90 1.39 8.90 -1.82
C ALA A 90 1.61 8.46 -3.28
N ILE A 91 2.67 7.70 -3.55
CA ILE A 91 2.95 7.15 -4.89
C ILE A 91 1.85 6.19 -5.33
N VAL A 92 1.41 5.28 -4.45
CA VAL A 92 0.33 4.32 -4.75
C VAL A 92 -0.97 5.04 -5.08
N ILE A 93 -1.33 6.05 -4.28
CA ILE A 93 -2.53 6.86 -4.52
C ILE A 93 -2.41 7.63 -5.84
N ALA A 94 -1.26 8.27 -6.08
CA ALA A 94 -1.00 9.03 -7.31
C ALA A 94 -1.09 8.14 -8.55
N ALA A 95 -0.52 6.92 -8.51
CA ALA A 95 -0.62 5.97 -9.62
C ALA A 95 -2.08 5.62 -9.94
N PHE A 96 -2.91 5.43 -8.92
CA PHE A 96 -4.33 5.14 -9.11
C PHE A 96 -5.08 6.33 -9.74
N VAL A 97 -4.84 7.54 -9.24
CA VAL A 97 -5.45 8.77 -9.77
C VAL A 97 -5.03 8.99 -11.22
N LEU A 98 -3.73 8.92 -11.52
CA LEU A 98 -3.21 9.09 -12.87
C LEU A 98 -3.76 8.04 -13.85
N ALA A 99 -3.82 6.76 -13.44
CA ALA A 99 -4.38 5.70 -14.29
C ALA A 99 -5.85 5.97 -14.65
N ASN A 100 -6.65 6.45 -13.69
CA ASN A 100 -8.07 6.80 -13.94
C ASN A 100 -8.20 8.02 -14.85
N ILE A 101 -7.36 9.04 -14.65
CA ILE A 101 -7.34 10.23 -15.52
C ILE A 101 -7.00 9.83 -16.95
N VAL A 102 -5.91 9.08 -17.17
CA VAL A 102 -5.49 8.62 -18.51
C VAL A 102 -6.59 7.79 -19.16
N THR A 103 -7.20 6.86 -18.43
CA THR A 103 -8.29 6.02 -18.96
C THR A 103 -9.52 6.85 -19.33
N THR A 104 -9.87 7.84 -18.50
CA THR A 104 -11.01 8.73 -18.75
C THR A 104 -10.77 9.60 -19.99
N LEU A 105 -9.58 10.21 -20.08
CA LEU A 105 -9.19 11.01 -21.24
C LEU A 105 -9.13 10.19 -22.53
N ALA A 106 -8.59 8.97 -22.46
CA ALA A 106 -8.56 8.06 -23.61
C ALA A 106 -9.98 7.72 -24.10
N ARG A 107 -10.91 7.39 -23.20
CA ARG A 107 -12.31 7.11 -23.57
C ARG A 107 -13.02 8.32 -24.17
N GLN A 108 -12.76 9.52 -23.66
CA GLN A 108 -13.30 10.77 -24.20
C GLN A 108 -12.72 11.12 -25.58
N SER A 109 -11.44 10.82 -25.82
CA SER A 109 -10.74 11.16 -27.06
C SER A 109 -11.03 10.19 -28.20
N PHE A 110 -11.23 8.91 -27.89
CA PHE A 110 -11.49 7.86 -28.88
C PHE A 110 -12.98 7.56 -29.09
N GLY A 111 -13.88 8.37 -28.53
CA GLY A 111 -15.32 8.27 -28.75
C GLY A 111 -15.87 6.90 -28.35
N GLY A 112 -16.11 6.72 -27.05
CA GLY A 112 -17.13 5.77 -26.62
C GLY A 112 -18.50 6.16 -27.18
#